data_AF-A0A7C4AQQ1-F1
#
_entry.id   AF-A0A7C4AQQ1-F1
#
_cell.length_a   1.000
_cell.length_b   1.000
_cell.length_c   1.000
_cell.angle_alpha   90.00
_cell.angle_beta   90.00
_cell.angle_gamma   90.00
#
_symmetry.space_group_name_H-M   'P 1'
#
loop_
_entity.id
_entity.type
_entity.pdbx_description
1 polymer ?
#
loop_
_entity_poly.entity_id
_entity_poly.type
_entity_poly.pdbx_seq_one_letter_code
_entity_poly.pdbx_strand_id
1 'polypeptide(L)'
;MKLLKRLVGLVCLVFVITLFMQNKDVRVSVDYFGLAAPLDVPFWILATVCFCVGFALAAVGDFLAYLKWRSEKRRLKKKEGELSDELEKLKSTVQALQDLNKRLKADMEEKTNELRALKQQKDLAGHDQQHASQSEASSLTGPTATPSTTDNSS
;
A
#
# COMPACT_ATOMS: atom_id res chain seq x y z
N MET A 1 -17.18 21.87 12.38
CA MET A 1 -17.37 21.27 13.72
C MET A 1 -16.59 21.95 14.85
N LYS A 2 -15.30 22.29 14.67
CA LYS A 2 -14.51 23.01 15.72
C LYS A 2 -15.10 24.38 16.10
N LEU A 3 -15.67 25.09 15.13
CA LEU A 3 -16.34 26.38 15.33
C LEU A 3 -17.65 26.23 16.12
N LEU A 4 -18.46 25.20 15.84
CA LEU A 4 -19.70 24.96 16.57
C LEU A 4 -19.44 24.60 18.04
N LYS A 5 -18.42 23.77 18.32
CA LYS A 5 -17.99 23.47 19.69
C LYS A 5 -17.54 24.73 20.44
N ARG A 6 -16.81 25.63 19.77
CA ARG A 6 -16.40 26.93 20.34
C ARG A 6 -17.59 27.87 20.55
N LEU A 7 -18.54 27.89 19.62
CA LEU A 7 -19.74 28.70 19.71
C LEU A 7 -20.63 28.27 20.88
N VAL A 8 -20.88 26.95 21.01
CA VAL A 8 -21.63 26.39 22.15
C VAL A 8 -20.92 26.69 23.47
N GLY A 9 -19.59 26.54 23.52
CA GLY A 9 -18.81 26.90 24.71
C GLY A 9 -18.92 28.39 25.06
N LEU A 10 -18.86 29.28 24.07
CA LEU A 10 -18.99 30.73 24.26
C LEU A 10 -20.39 31.10 24.76
N VAL A 11 -21.45 30.50 24.21
CA VAL A 11 -22.84 30.73 24.66
C VAL A 11 -23.02 30.25 26.10
N CYS A 12 -22.51 29.06 26.46
CA CYS A 12 -22.52 28.59 27.84
C CYS A 12 -21.76 29.54 28.78
N LEU A 13 -20.59 30.03 28.39
CA LEU A 13 -19.80 30.95 29.20
C LEU A 13 -20.56 32.26 29.44
N VAL A 14 -21.13 32.85 28.39
CA VAL A 14 -21.93 34.08 28.49
C VAL A 14 -23.15 33.85 29.37
N PHE A 15 -23.83 32.71 29.24
CA PHE A 15 -24.98 32.36 30.07
C PHE A 15 -24.62 32.28 31.56
N VAL A 16 -23.47 31.66 31.89
CA VAL A 16 -22.96 31.61 33.27
C VAL A 16 -22.68 33.03 33.77
N ILE A 17 -21.97 33.86 33.01
CA ILE A 17 -21.67 35.25 33.40
C ILE A 17 -22.95 36.07 33.62
N THR A 18 -23.97 35.89 32.78
CA THR A 18 -25.27 36.57 32.91
C THR A 18 -26.01 36.11 34.18
N LEU A 19 -26.01 34.81 34.48
CA LEU A 19 -26.57 34.29 35.74
C LEU A 19 -25.83 34.84 36.97
N PHE A 20 -24.52 35.00 36.88
CA PHE A 20 -23.68 35.62 37.92
C PHE A 20 -24.05 37.09 38.16
N MET A 21 -24.31 37.85 37.10
CA MET A 21 -24.72 39.26 37.19
C MET A 21 -26.11 39.42 37.83
N GLN A 22 -27.03 38.51 37.53
CA GLN A 22 -28.41 38.60 38.02
C GLN A 22 -28.60 38.09 39.46
N ASN A 23 -27.77 37.16 39.94
CA ASN A 23 -27.96 36.51 41.24
C ASN A 23 -26.87 36.85 42.28
N LYS A 24 -26.22 38.01 42.15
CA LYS A 24 -25.08 38.38 43.00
C LYS A 24 -25.45 38.58 44.48
N ASP A 25 -26.70 38.97 44.75
CA ASP A 25 -27.20 39.25 46.10
C ASP A 25 -28.06 38.11 46.68
N VAL A 26 -28.24 37.01 45.94
CA VAL A 26 -29.02 35.86 46.38
C VAL A 26 -28.16 34.98 47.29
N ARG A 27 -28.59 34.94 48.56
CA ARG A 27 -28.00 34.14 49.63
C ARG A 27 -28.84 32.88 49.81
N VAL A 28 -28.21 31.71 49.69
CA VAL A 28 -28.90 30.42 49.85
C VAL A 28 -28.52 29.87 51.21
N SER A 29 -29.45 29.92 52.15
CA SER A 29 -29.33 29.21 53.42
C SER A 29 -29.57 27.73 53.17
N VAL A 30 -28.51 26.93 53.24
CA VAL A 30 -28.63 25.47 53.19
C VAL A 30 -28.69 24.96 54.62
N ASP A 31 -29.89 24.57 55.06
CA ASP A 31 -30.09 23.87 56.33
C ASP A 31 -29.61 22.43 56.18
N TYR A 32 -28.34 22.21 56.50
CA TYR A 32 -27.78 20.87 56.58
C TYR A 32 -28.32 20.18 57.84
N PHE A 33 -29.05 19.07 57.66
CA PHE A 33 -29.46 18.18 58.74
C PHE A 33 -28.23 17.75 59.57
N GLY A 34 -28.03 18.37 60.74
CA GLY A 34 -26.96 18.04 61.69
C GLY A 34 -26.02 19.18 62.11
N LEU A 35 -26.09 20.38 61.52
CA LEU A 35 -25.37 21.56 62.02
C LEU A 35 -26.36 22.57 62.63
N ALA A 36 -26.04 23.09 63.82
CA ALA A 36 -26.91 23.99 64.59
C ALA A 36 -27.02 25.43 64.01
N ALA A 37 -26.22 25.77 62.99
CA ALA A 37 -26.23 27.09 62.37
C ALA A 37 -26.38 26.97 60.85
N PRO A 38 -27.31 27.70 60.22
CA PRO A 38 -27.48 27.71 58.78
C PRO A 38 -26.22 28.26 58.11
N LEU A 39 -25.66 27.51 57.17
CA LEU A 39 -24.50 27.95 56.42
C LEU A 39 -24.97 28.82 55.25
N ASP A 40 -24.73 30.11 55.37
CA ASP A 40 -25.11 31.09 54.36
C ASP A 40 -24.00 31.18 53.30
N VAL A 41 -24.17 30.42 52.21
CA VAL A 41 -23.17 30.36 51.14
C VAL A 41 -23.63 31.22 49.97
N PRO A 42 -22.77 32.12 49.45
CA PRO A 42 -23.08 32.87 48.25
C PRO A 42 -23.33 31.94 47.06
N PHE A 43 -24.44 32.16 46.36
CA PHE A 43 -24.85 31.35 45.20
C PHE A 43 -23.75 31.22 44.12
N TRP A 44 -22.91 32.25 43.97
CA TRP A 44 -21.81 32.28 43.00
C TRP A 44 -20.77 31.16 43.24
N ILE A 45 -20.51 30.77 44.49
CA ILE A 45 -19.56 29.69 44.82
C ILE A 45 -20.12 28.36 44.32
N LEU A 46 -21.40 28.09 44.61
CA LEU A 46 -22.08 26.88 44.18
C LEU A 46 -22.14 26.79 42.64
N ALA A 47 -22.47 27.90 41.98
CA ALA A 47 -22.49 27.98 40.52
C ALA A 47 -21.11 27.71 39.91
N THR A 48 -20.03 28.26 40.50
CA THR A 48 -18.65 28.01 40.04
C THR A 48 -18.27 26.54 40.16
N VAL A 49 -18.55 25.91 41.31
CA VAL A 49 -18.25 24.49 41.54
C VAL A 49 -19.01 23.62 40.53
N CYS A 50 -20.31 23.88 40.33
CA CYS A 50 -21.12 23.14 39.37
C CYS A 50 -20.59 23.28 37.93
N PHE A 51 -20.19 24.50 37.55
CA PHE A 51 -19.55 24.74 36.25
C PHE A 51 -18.21 24.02 36.11
N CYS A 52 -17.35 24.04 37.14
CA CYS A 52 -16.08 23.31 37.14
C CYS A 52 -16.29 21.80 36.99
N VAL A 53 -17.28 21.23 37.69
CA VAL A 53 -17.63 19.80 37.57
C VAL A 53 -18.14 19.49 36.15
N GLY A 54 -19.03 20.32 35.60
CA GLY A 54 -19.51 20.17 34.23
C GLY A 54 -18.37 20.22 33.19
N PHE A 55 -17.43 21.15 33.36
CA PHE A 55 -16.26 21.26 32.49
C PHE A 55 -15.33 20.06 32.61
N ALA A 56 -15.10 19.57 33.83
CA ALA A 56 -14.29 18.37 34.07
C ALA A 56 -14.91 17.14 33.39
N LEU A 57 -16.22 16.94 33.50
CA LEU A 57 -16.93 15.84 32.83
C LEU A 57 -16.85 15.96 31.31
N ALA A 58 -16.99 17.17 30.75
CA ALA A 58 -16.84 17.41 29.32
C ALA A 58 -15.42 17.08 28.83
N ALA A 59 -14.40 17.49 29.59
CA ALA A 59 -13.00 17.21 29.29
C ALA A 59 -12.71 15.69 29.32
N VAL A 60 -13.29 14.96 30.27
CA VAL A 60 -13.19 13.49 30.34
C VAL A 60 -13.84 12.83 29.12
N GLY A 61 -15.03 13.30 28.70
CA GLY A 61 -15.69 12.80 27.49
C GLY A 61 -14.84 12.99 26.23
N ASP A 62 -14.26 14.19 26.06
CA ASP A 62 -13.36 14.48 24.94
C ASP A 62 -12.05 13.66 25.02
N PHE A 63 -11.55 13.40 26.22
CA PHE A 63 -10.37 12.56 26.44
C PHE A 63 -10.61 11.10 26.04
N LEU A 64 -11.76 10.52 26.39
CA LEU A 64 -12.13 9.16 25.97
C LEU A 64 -12.27 9.06 24.44
N ALA A 65 -12.91 10.04 23.81
CA ALA A 65 -13.01 10.10 22.35
C ALA A 65 -11.62 10.22 21.70
N TYR A 66 -10.73 11.02 22.29
CA TYR A 66 -9.36 11.16 21.83
C TYR A 66 -8.56 9.86 21.95
N LEU A 67 -8.70 9.12 23.07
CA LEU A 67 -8.04 7.81 23.25
C LEU A 67 -8.50 6.79 22.22
N LYS A 68 -9.82 6.72 21.94
CA LYS A 68 -10.37 5.83 20.91
C LYS A 68 -9.79 6.15 19.53
N TRP A 69 -9.79 7.44 19.15
CA TRP A 69 -9.21 7.91 17.90
C TRP A 69 -7.71 7.60 17.79
N ARG A 70 -6.96 7.75 18.89
CA ARG A 70 -5.52 7.45 18.94
C ARG A 70 -5.23 5.97 18.71
N SER A 71 -6.07 5.07 19.23
CA SER A 71 -5.95 3.63 19.02
C SER A 71 -6.18 3.25 17.55
N GLU A 72 -7.25 3.77 16.95
CA GLU A 72 -7.56 3.52 15.53
C GLU A 72 -6.45 4.04 14.61
N LYS A 73 -5.94 5.24 14.88
CA LYS A 73 -4.82 5.82 14.13
C LYS A 73 -3.55 4.96 14.20
N ARG A 74 -3.29 4.32 15.35
CA ARG A 74 -2.15 3.39 15.49
C ARG A 74 -2.36 2.11 14.71
N ARG A 75 -3.57 1.54 14.69
CA ARG A 75 -3.87 0.33 13.88
C ARG A 75 -3.72 0.62 12.39
N LEU A 76 -4.21 1.77 11.93
CA LEU A 76 -4.09 2.17 10.53
C LEU A 76 -2.64 2.32 10.10
N LYS A 77 -1.80 2.98 10.90
CA LYS A 77 -0.36 3.10 10.62
C LYS A 77 0.36 1.75 10.53
N LYS A 78 -0.01 0.77 11.36
CA LYS A 78 0.59 -0.57 11.29
C LYS A 78 0.22 -1.26 9.98
N LYS A 79 -1.05 -1.22 9.58
CA LYS A 79 -1.49 -1.76 8.30
C LYS A 79 -0.82 -1.08 7.12
N GLU A 80 -0.68 0.24 7.17
CA GLU A 80 0.00 1.00 6.13
C GLU A 80 1.48 0.60 6.00
N GLY A 81 2.16 0.35 7.12
CA GLY A 81 3.53 -0.18 7.13
C GLY A 81 3.63 -1.61 6.59
N GLU A 82 2.72 -2.51 6.99
CA GLU A 82 2.68 -3.89 6.46
C GLU A 82 2.46 -3.87 4.93
N LEU A 83 1.51 -3.06 4.44
CA LEU A 83 1.26 -2.91 3.00
C LEU A 83 2.44 -2.28 2.26
N SER A 84 3.16 -1.33 2.86
CA SER A 84 4.35 -0.74 2.23
C SER A 84 5.49 -1.76 2.11
N ASP A 85 5.69 -2.59 3.14
CA ASP A 85 6.72 -3.63 3.15
C ASP A 85 6.39 -4.73 2.11
N GLU A 86 5.12 -5.10 1.97
CA GLU A 86 4.66 -6.02 0.93
C GLU A 86 4.87 -5.46 -0.48
N LEU A 87 4.56 -4.18 -0.69
CA LEU A 87 4.82 -3.51 -1.96
C LEU A 87 6.31 -3.47 -2.30
N GLU A 88 7.17 -3.22 -1.30
CA GLU A 88 8.62 -3.20 -1.51
C GLU A 88 9.15 -4.58 -1.90
N LYS A 89 8.72 -5.65 -1.20
CA LYS A 89 9.07 -7.04 -1.55
C LYS A 89 8.56 -7.44 -2.93
N LEU A 90 7.35 -7.02 -3.28
CA LEU A 90 6.79 -7.33 -4.59
C LEU A 90 7.58 -6.59 -5.69
N LYS A 91 7.91 -5.31 -5.46
CA LYS A 91 8.74 -4.52 -6.37
C LYS A 91 10.13 -5.12 -6.56
N SER A 92 10.80 -5.54 -5.50
CA SER A 92 12.12 -6.19 -5.60
C SER A 92 12.04 -7.51 -6.37
N THR A 93 10.97 -8.29 -6.15
CA THR A 93 10.73 -9.55 -6.86
C THR A 93 10.50 -9.30 -8.35
N VAL A 94 9.66 -8.33 -8.71
CA VAL A 94 9.43 -7.93 -10.11
C VAL A 94 10.74 -7.50 -10.78
N GLN A 95 11.57 -6.72 -10.09
CA GLN A 95 12.86 -6.28 -10.61
C GLN A 95 13.81 -7.47 -10.84
N ALA A 96 13.90 -8.40 -9.88
CA ALA A 96 14.70 -9.61 -10.03
C ALA A 96 14.22 -10.49 -11.20
N LEU A 97 12.90 -10.63 -11.39
CA LEU A 97 12.31 -11.32 -12.53
C LEU A 97 12.61 -10.62 -13.85
N GLN A 98 12.58 -9.29 -13.90
CA GLN A 98 12.96 -8.53 -15.09
C GLN A 98 14.43 -8.73 -15.45
N ASP A 99 15.33 -8.73 -14.47
CA ASP A 99 16.76 -8.94 -14.69
C ASP A 99 17.05 -10.38 -15.16
N LEU A 100 16.36 -11.38 -14.60
CA LEU A 100 16.42 -12.76 -15.09
C LEU A 100 15.93 -12.88 -16.53
N ASN A 101 14.81 -12.23 -16.87
CA ASN A 101 14.26 -12.28 -18.22
C ASN A 101 15.21 -11.62 -19.25
N LYS A 102 15.86 -10.52 -18.88
CA LYS A 102 16.90 -9.88 -19.70
C LYS A 102 18.10 -10.81 -19.92
N ARG A 103 18.60 -11.45 -18.85
CA ARG A 103 19.71 -12.42 -18.95
C ARG A 103 19.36 -13.59 -19.85
N LEU A 104 18.17 -14.17 -19.64
CA LEU A 104 17.71 -15.31 -20.43
C LEU A 104 17.56 -14.96 -21.92
N LYS A 105 17.11 -13.74 -22.24
CA LYS A 105 17.09 -13.25 -23.63
C LYS A 105 18.49 -13.13 -24.22
N ALA A 106 19.45 -12.59 -23.47
CA ALA A 106 20.84 -12.48 -23.92
C ALA A 106 21.46 -13.86 -24.20
N ASP A 107 21.28 -14.83 -23.29
CA ASP A 107 21.73 -16.21 -23.46
C ASP A 107 21.12 -16.88 -24.70
N MET A 108 19.82 -16.65 -24.94
CA MET A 108 19.13 -17.18 -26.12
C MET A 108 19.64 -16.55 -27.42
N GLU A 109 19.94 -15.24 -27.43
CA GLU A 109 20.55 -14.57 -28.58
C GLU A 109 21.96 -15.09 -28.86
N GLU A 110 22.78 -15.30 -27.81
CA GLU A 110 24.12 -15.87 -27.92
C GLU A 110 24.07 -17.30 -28.50
N LYS A 111 23.24 -18.18 -27.92
CA LYS A 111 23.01 -19.56 -28.43
C LYS A 111 22.52 -19.57 -29.87
N THR A 112 21.64 -18.64 -30.24
CA THR A 112 21.11 -18.54 -31.61
C THR A 112 22.21 -18.11 -32.59
N ASN A 113 23.10 -17.20 -32.17
CA ASN A 113 24.26 -16.78 -32.96
C ASN A 113 25.28 -17.91 -33.11
N GLU A 114 25.57 -18.67 -32.04
CA GLU A 114 26.43 -19.87 -32.10
C GLU A 114 25.87 -20.91 -33.08
N LEU A 115 24.57 -21.23 -32.98
CA LEU A 115 23.90 -22.16 -33.88
C LEU A 115 23.95 -21.70 -35.34
N ARG A 116 23.77 -20.39 -35.60
CA ARG A 116 23.88 -19.82 -36.94
C ARG A 116 25.31 -19.93 -37.48
N ALA A 117 26.33 -19.68 -36.66
CA ALA A 117 27.74 -19.82 -37.04
C ALA A 117 28.10 -21.28 -37.36
N LEU A 118 27.70 -22.23 -36.50
CA LEU A 118 27.90 -23.66 -36.73
C LEU A 118 27.20 -24.14 -38.00
N LYS A 119 25.99 -23.65 -38.27
CA LYS A 119 25.25 -23.98 -39.50
C LYS A 119 25.99 -23.46 -40.74
N GLN A 120 26.47 -22.22 -40.73
CA GLN A 120 27.28 -21.67 -41.81
C GLN A 120 28.56 -22.48 -42.05
N GLN A 121 29.27 -22.87 -40.98
CA GLN A 121 30.47 -23.69 -41.07
C GLN A 121 30.18 -25.07 -41.69
N LYS A 122 29.05 -25.69 -41.30
CA LYS A 122 28.61 -26.97 -41.88
C LYS A 122 28.23 -26.84 -43.35
N ASP A 123 27.53 -25.77 -43.73
CA ASP A 123 27.12 -25.53 -45.12
C ASP A 123 28.36 -25.30 -46.02
N LEU A 124 29.39 -24.59 -45.52
CA LEU A 124 30.69 -24.43 -46.20
C LEU A 124 31.43 -25.77 -46.37
N ALA A 125 31.53 -26.58 -45.30
CA ALA A 125 32.18 -27.89 -45.36
C ALA A 125 31.43 -28.92 -46.23
N GLY A 126 30.10 -28.82 -46.32
CA GLY A 126 29.29 -29.64 -47.21
C GLY A 126 29.50 -29.32 -48.69
N HIS A 127 29.81 -28.06 -49.02
CA HIS A 127 30.12 -27.65 -50.40
C HIS A 127 31.49 -28.16 -50.87
N ASP A 128 32.49 -28.22 -49.98
CA ASP A 128 33.81 -28.80 -50.29
C ASP A 128 33.74 -30.32 -50.55
N GLN A 129 32.88 -31.06 -49.83
CA GLN A 129 32.65 -32.49 -50.09
C GLN A 129 31.89 -32.75 -51.40
N GLN A 130 30.97 -31.88 -51.80
CA GLN A 130 30.31 -31.97 -53.11
C GLN A 130 31.27 -31.67 -54.28
N HIS A 131 32.22 -30.74 -54.12
CA HIS A 131 33.26 -30.50 -55.12
C HIS A 131 34.27 -31.65 -55.23
N ALA A 132 34.63 -32.30 -54.13
CA ALA A 132 35.47 -33.51 -54.16
C ALA A 132 34.76 -34.69 -54.85
N SER A 133 33.46 -34.86 -54.60
CA SER A 133 32.65 -35.95 -55.19
C SER A 133 32.35 -35.75 -56.68
N GLN A 134 32.32 -34.50 -57.17
CA GLN A 134 32.24 -34.21 -58.62
C GLN A 134 33.59 -34.33 -59.34
N SER A 135 34.72 -34.15 -58.64
CA SER A 135 36.05 -34.31 -59.24
C SER A 135 36.45 -35.78 -59.43
N GLU A 136 35.90 -36.72 -58.65
CA GLU A 136 36.09 -38.17 -58.86
C GLU A 136 35.10 -38.80 -59.85
N ALA A 137 33.97 -38.15 -60.15
CA ALA A 137 32.98 -38.65 -61.09
C ALA A 137 33.25 -38.31 -62.58
N SER A 138 34.30 -37.52 -62.87
CA SER A 138 34.64 -37.11 -64.26
C SER A 138 35.69 -37.98 -64.97
N SER A 139 36.16 -39.09 -64.36
CA SER A 139 37.19 -39.96 -64.95
C SER A 139 36.74 -41.38 -65.33
N LEU A 140 35.45 -41.72 -65.31
CA LEU A 140 34.98 -43.01 -65.81
C LEU A 140 33.86 -42.85 -66.86
N THR A 141 34.28 -42.72 -68.11
CA THR A 141 33.43 -42.88 -69.30
C THR A 141 33.06 -44.34 -69.52
N GLY A 142 31.78 -44.60 -69.75
CA GLY A 142 31.29 -45.83 -70.38
C GLY A 142 29.83 -45.65 -70.82
N PRO A 143 29.49 -45.75 -72.11
CA PRO A 143 28.10 -45.72 -72.57
C PRO A 143 27.49 -47.11 -72.39
N THR A 144 26.21 -47.25 -72.02
CA THR A 144 25.30 -48.33 -72.47
C THR A 144 23.92 -48.28 -71.77
N ALA A 145 22.89 -48.30 -72.61
CA ALA A 145 21.52 -48.85 -72.48
C ALA A 145 20.49 -48.26 -71.50
N THR A 146 19.42 -47.71 -72.11
CA THR A 146 17.98 -47.87 -71.79
C THR A 146 17.62 -49.27 -71.25
N PRO A 147 16.64 -49.41 -70.33
CA PRO A 147 15.23 -49.54 -70.79
C PRO A 147 14.11 -49.09 -69.80
N SER A 148 12.94 -48.83 -70.41
CA SER A 148 11.56 -49.22 -70.02
C SER A 148 11.02 -49.05 -68.59
N THR A 149 9.84 -48.37 -68.51
CA THR A 149 8.56 -48.82 -67.90
C THR A 149 8.60 -49.23 -66.40
N THR A 150 7.79 -48.72 -65.48
CA THR A 150 6.33 -48.99 -65.31
C THR A 150 5.86 -48.29 -64.01
N ASP A 151 4.59 -47.86 -63.99
CA ASP A 151 3.60 -47.86 -62.89
C ASP A 151 4.06 -47.86 -61.41
N ASN A 152 3.48 -47.02 -60.55
CA ASN A 152 2.19 -47.32 -59.90
C ASN A 152 1.79 -46.25 -58.85
N SER A 153 0.57 -45.74 -59.02
CA SER A 153 -0.51 -45.47 -58.06
C SER A 153 -0.29 -45.34 -56.54
N SER A 154 -1.06 -44.36 -56.01
CA SER A 154 -1.72 -44.26 -54.69
C SER A 154 -1.07 -43.39 -53.61
#